data_AF-A0A7J7CQW3-F1
#
_entry.id   AF-A0A7J7CQW3-F1
#
_cell.length_a   1.000
_cell.length_b   1.000
_cell.length_c   1.000
_cell.angle_alpha   90.00
_cell.angle_beta   90.00
_cell.angle_gamma   90.00
#
_symmetry.space_group_name_H-M   'P 1'
#
loop_
_entity.id
_entity.type
_entity.pdbx_description
1 polymer ?
#
loop_
_entity_poly.entity_id
_entity_poly.type
_entity_poly.pdbx_seq_one_letter_code
_entity_poly.pdbx_strand_id
1 'polypeptide(L)'
;MIMDTLGALALATEPPNDGLMRRPPIGRNIKFITRTMWRNITGQSIYQIIVLAILNFDGKRLLKLTGSADATAVLNTFIFNTFVFCQVFNEINSRDMERINVFSGMLESWVFMAVMVSTVGFQIMIVEVLGTFADTVPLNGELWLASVCIGAGSLLVGVVLKCIPVGSSEFATTAEYHQDGYETLPSGPDQA
;
A
#
# COMPACT_ATOMS: atom_id res chain seq x y z
N MET A 1 12.74 -2.71 4.77
CA MET A 1 12.97 -2.25 6.16
C MET A 1 12.81 -0.75 6.30
N ILE A 2 13.64 0.11 5.67
CA ILE A 2 13.48 1.58 5.81
C ILE A 2 12.14 2.08 5.25
N MET A 3 11.75 1.58 4.08
CA MET A 3 10.49 1.94 3.41
C MET A 3 9.24 1.61 4.23
N ASP A 4 9.20 0.40 4.80
CA ASP A 4 8.07 -0.06 5.61
C ASP A 4 7.96 0.76 6.90
N THR A 5 9.09 1.16 7.49
CA THR A 5 9.13 2.01 8.69
C THR A 5 8.66 3.43 8.39
N LEU A 6 9.10 4.02 7.28
CA LEU A 6 8.69 5.39 6.90
C LEU A 6 7.20 5.43 6.53
N GLY A 7 6.69 4.44 5.81
CA GLY A 7 5.27 4.36 5.49
C GLY A 7 4.40 4.10 6.73
N ALA A 8 4.84 3.24 7.66
CA ALA A 8 4.15 3.06 8.93
C ALA A 8 4.09 4.36 9.76
N LEU A 9 5.18 5.14 9.76
CA LEU A 9 5.21 6.46 10.40
C LEU A 9 4.28 7.46 9.72
N ALA A 10 4.22 7.48 8.38
CA ALA A 10 3.32 8.34 7.62
C ALA A 10 1.85 8.05 7.95
N LEU A 11 1.46 6.77 7.95
CA LEU A 11 0.10 6.35 8.29
C LEU A 11 -0.25 6.63 9.75
N ALA A 12 0.72 6.54 10.67
CA ALA A 12 0.51 6.85 12.08
C ALA A 12 0.36 8.35 12.38
N THR A 13 0.78 9.23 11.46
CA THR A 13 0.79 10.69 11.64
C THR A 13 -0.34 11.39 10.89
N GLU A 14 -1.24 10.64 10.25
CA GLU A 14 -2.39 11.23 9.57
C GLU A 14 -3.37 11.88 10.55
N PRO A 15 -3.88 13.09 10.25
CA PRO A 15 -4.82 13.78 11.11
C PRO A 15 -6.13 12.97 11.26
N PRO A 16 -6.82 13.09 12.41
CA PRO A 16 -8.02 12.30 12.69
C PRO A 16 -9.10 12.57 11.64
N ASN A 17 -9.63 11.50 11.05
CA ASN A 17 -10.72 11.58 10.07
C ASN A 17 -12.06 11.78 10.80
N ASP A 18 -12.79 12.86 10.51
CA ASP A 18 -14.10 13.19 11.11
C ASP A 18 -15.15 12.08 10.92
N GLY A 19 -14.96 11.20 9.94
CA GLY A 19 -15.79 10.01 9.74
C GLY A 19 -15.65 8.95 10.84
N LEU A 20 -14.57 8.98 11.64
CA LEU A 20 -14.36 8.06 12.77
C LEU A 20 -15.39 8.29 13.89
N MET A 21 -15.86 9.53 14.07
CA MET A 21 -16.86 9.88 15.08
C MET A 21 -18.27 9.39 14.73
N ARG A 22 -18.52 8.94 13.50
CA ARG A 22 -19.82 8.40 13.04
C ARG A 22 -19.85 6.88 13.01
N ARG A 23 -18.72 6.21 13.30
CA ARG A 23 -18.66 4.75 13.34
C ARG A 23 -19.05 4.25 14.73
N PRO A 24 -19.84 3.16 14.84
CA PRO A 24 -20.17 2.55 16.12
C PRO A 24 -18.90 2.08 16.84
N PRO A 25 -18.91 2.05 18.19
CA PRO A 25 -17.73 1.69 18.99
C PRO A 25 -17.27 0.27 18.67
N ILE A 26 -15.95 0.10 18.65
CA ILE A 26 -15.30 -1.15 18.30
C ILE A 26 -15.24 -2.06 19.54
N GLY A 27 -15.80 -3.27 19.46
CA GLY A 27 -15.84 -4.22 20.57
C GLY A 27 -14.47 -4.80 20.94
N ARG A 28 -14.29 -5.18 22.22
CA ARG A 28 -13.01 -5.69 22.77
C ARG A 28 -12.52 -7.01 22.14
N ASN A 29 -13.37 -7.71 21.39
CA ASN A 29 -13.11 -9.00 20.74
C ASN A 29 -13.12 -8.94 19.19
N ILE A 30 -12.79 -7.79 18.60
CA ILE A 30 -12.63 -7.72 17.14
C ILE A 30 -11.25 -8.24 16.70
N LYS A 31 -11.17 -8.83 15.51
CA LYS A 31 -9.89 -9.16 14.88
C LYS A 31 -9.20 -7.88 14.42
N PHE A 32 -7.93 -7.69 14.78
CA PHE A 32 -7.11 -6.54 14.34
C PHE A 32 -6.98 -6.46 12.81
N ILE A 33 -6.97 -7.61 12.12
CA ILE A 33 -6.89 -7.69 10.66
C ILE A 33 -8.29 -8.05 10.14
N THR A 34 -8.94 -7.07 9.48
CA THR A 34 -10.25 -7.28 8.87
C THR A 34 -10.14 -8.12 7.59
N ARG A 35 -11.22 -8.76 7.17
CA ARG A 35 -11.28 -9.46 5.87
C ARG A 35 -10.96 -8.54 4.68
N THR A 36 -11.30 -7.27 4.79
CA THR A 36 -10.93 -6.23 3.82
C THR A 36 -9.42 -5.99 3.77
N MET A 37 -8.73 -5.95 4.93
CA MET A 37 -7.26 -5.92 4.99
C MET A 37 -6.67 -7.15 4.30
N TRP A 38 -7.17 -8.34 4.64
CA TRP A 38 -6.65 -9.61 4.12
C TRP A 38 -6.73 -9.67 2.60
N ARG A 39 -7.88 -9.32 2.00
CA ARG A 39 -8.01 -9.22 0.53
C ARG A 39 -6.97 -8.29 -0.08
N ASN A 40 -6.78 -7.10 0.50
CA ASN A 40 -5.84 -6.11 -0.04
C ASN A 40 -4.39 -6.58 0.08
N ILE A 41 -4.00 -7.13 1.23
CA ILE A 41 -2.66 -7.69 1.48
C ILE A 41 -2.39 -8.83 0.49
N THR A 42 -3.29 -9.81 0.40
CA THR A 42 -3.10 -10.96 -0.51
C THR A 42 -3.02 -10.54 -1.96
N GLY A 43 -3.91 -9.65 -2.43
CA GLY A 43 -3.90 -9.23 -3.82
C GLY A 43 -2.65 -8.42 -4.20
N GLN A 44 -2.20 -7.52 -3.32
CA GLN A 44 -0.96 -6.76 -3.54
C GLN A 44 0.27 -7.67 -3.50
N SER A 45 0.35 -8.60 -2.53
CA SER A 45 1.47 -9.55 -2.47
C SER A 45 1.52 -10.46 -3.69
N ILE A 46 0.37 -10.96 -4.19
CA ILE A 46 0.33 -11.77 -5.41
C ILE A 46 0.82 -10.95 -6.61
N TYR A 47 0.35 -9.70 -6.76
CA TYR A 47 0.81 -8.83 -7.84
C TYR A 47 2.32 -8.61 -7.79
N GLN A 48 2.86 -8.25 -6.63
CA GLN A 48 4.29 -8.01 -6.46
C GLN A 48 5.11 -9.28 -6.74
N ILE A 49 4.68 -10.45 -6.26
CA ILE A 49 5.36 -11.72 -6.55
C ILE A 49 5.36 -12.02 -8.05
N ILE A 50 4.23 -11.86 -8.74
CA ILE A 50 4.12 -12.11 -10.18
C ILE A 50 5.03 -11.16 -10.97
N VAL A 51 4.97 -9.86 -10.67
CA VAL A 51 5.79 -8.85 -11.35
C VAL A 51 7.27 -9.14 -11.15
N LEU A 52 7.71 -9.38 -9.90
CA LEU A 52 9.12 -9.67 -9.62
C LEU A 52 9.57 -10.98 -10.24
N ALA A 53 8.72 -12.02 -10.26
CA ALA A 53 9.02 -13.28 -10.92
C ALA A 53 9.18 -13.09 -12.43
N ILE A 54 8.26 -12.38 -13.09
CA ILE A 54 8.35 -12.08 -14.54
C ILE A 54 9.64 -11.31 -14.83
N LEU A 55 9.97 -10.29 -14.02
CA LEU A 55 11.20 -9.54 -14.22
C LEU A 55 12.46 -10.37 -13.94
N ASN A 56 12.44 -11.27 -12.97
CA ASN A 56 13.58 -12.12 -12.65
C ASN A 56 13.84 -13.17 -13.76
N PHE A 57 12.79 -13.82 -14.26
CA PHE A 57 12.90 -14.87 -15.28
C PHE A 57 13.02 -14.31 -16.70
N ASP A 58 12.16 -13.36 -17.08
CA ASP A 58 12.06 -12.84 -18.44
C ASP A 58 12.65 -11.44 -18.62
N GLY A 59 13.09 -10.76 -17.56
CA GLY A 59 13.55 -9.36 -17.64
C GLY A 59 14.72 -9.15 -18.59
N LYS A 60 15.65 -10.12 -18.73
CA LYS A 60 16.76 -10.02 -19.70
C LYS A 60 16.26 -9.95 -21.15
N ARG A 61 15.18 -10.68 -21.46
CA ARG A 61 14.55 -10.71 -22.77
C ARG A 61 13.64 -9.50 -22.97
N LEU A 62 12.91 -9.11 -21.93
CA LEU A 62 11.99 -7.98 -21.94
C LEU A 62 12.72 -6.65 -22.18
N LEU A 63 13.88 -6.48 -21.53
CA LEU A 63 14.72 -5.29 -21.66
C LEU A 63 15.69 -5.34 -22.85
N LYS A 64 15.63 -6.40 -23.68
CA LYS A 64 16.52 -6.62 -24.85
C LYS A 64 18.01 -6.48 -24.53
N LEU A 65 18.44 -6.88 -23.34
CA LEU A 65 19.84 -6.75 -22.86
C LEU A 65 20.75 -7.88 -23.39
N THR A 66 20.46 -8.42 -24.57
CA THR A 66 21.17 -9.58 -25.14
C THR A 66 22.56 -9.15 -25.63
N GLY A 67 23.57 -9.25 -24.75
CA GLY A 67 24.99 -9.14 -25.13
C GLY A 67 25.84 -8.15 -24.31
N SER A 68 25.28 -7.40 -23.37
CA SER A 68 26.05 -6.49 -22.51
C SER A 68 26.57 -7.20 -21.26
N ALA A 69 27.86 -7.05 -20.94
CA ALA A 69 28.48 -7.57 -19.71
C ALA A 69 27.72 -7.13 -18.43
N ASP A 70 27.10 -5.94 -18.49
CA ASP A 70 26.39 -5.32 -17.37
C ASP A 70 24.88 -5.64 -17.33
N ALA A 71 24.38 -6.53 -18.21
CA ALA A 71 22.95 -6.84 -18.31
C ALA A 71 22.32 -7.29 -16.98
N THR A 72 23.06 -8.07 -16.19
CA THR A 72 22.58 -8.57 -14.90
C THR A 72 22.51 -7.47 -13.84
N ALA A 73 23.47 -6.54 -13.83
CA ALA A 73 23.47 -5.40 -12.91
C ALA A 73 22.33 -4.42 -13.22
N VAL A 74 22.11 -4.12 -14.50
CA VAL A 74 20.98 -3.30 -14.96
C VAL A 74 19.65 -3.95 -14.58
N LEU A 75 19.51 -5.26 -14.79
CA LEU A 75 18.30 -5.97 -14.44
C LEU A 75 18.04 -5.97 -12.93
N ASN A 76 19.06 -6.25 -12.11
CA ASN A 76 18.92 -6.23 -10.65
C ASN A 76 18.51 -4.84 -10.16
N THR A 77 19.12 -3.79 -10.71
CA THR A 77 18.76 -2.40 -10.38
C THR A 77 17.33 -2.08 -10.81
N PHE A 78 16.92 -2.51 -12.01
CA PHE A 78 15.57 -2.34 -12.50
C PHE A 78 14.53 -3.06 -11.64
N ILE A 79 14.83 -4.30 -11.21
CA ILE A 79 13.99 -5.08 -10.29
C ILE A 79 13.85 -4.35 -8.96
N PHE A 80 14.97 -3.89 -8.38
CA PHE A 80 14.98 -3.11 -7.14
C PHE A 80 14.15 -1.83 -7.28
N ASN A 81 14.37 -1.06 -8.37
CA ASN A 81 13.65 0.18 -8.61
C ASN A 81 12.14 -0.05 -8.77
N THR A 82 11.76 -1.06 -9.53
CA THR A 82 10.35 -1.44 -9.71
C THR A 82 9.73 -1.88 -8.39
N PHE A 83 10.46 -2.66 -7.58
CA PHE A 83 9.98 -3.05 -6.24
C PHE A 83 9.71 -1.84 -5.36
N VAL A 84 10.62 -0.86 -5.34
CA VAL A 84 10.44 0.37 -4.56
C VAL A 84 9.20 1.14 -5.03
N PHE A 85 9.03 1.34 -6.33
CA PHE A 85 7.84 2.00 -6.85
C PHE A 85 6.56 1.24 -6.51
N CYS A 86 6.55 -0.09 -6.65
CA CYS A 86 5.42 -0.92 -6.23
C CYS A 86 5.03 -0.68 -4.76
N GLN A 87 6.00 -0.49 -3.87
CA GLN A 87 5.73 -0.21 -2.45
C GLN A 87 5.22 1.21 -2.21
N VAL A 88 5.80 2.21 -2.88
CA VAL A 88 5.32 3.60 -2.84
C VAL A 88 3.85 3.68 -3.26
N PHE A 89 3.47 2.97 -4.31
CA PHE A 89 2.08 2.89 -4.76
C PHE A 89 1.20 2.01 -3.85
N ASN A 90 1.75 0.98 -3.23
CA ASN A 90 1.04 0.18 -2.23
C ASN A 90 0.73 1.01 -0.96
N GLU A 91 1.62 1.90 -0.56
CA GLU A 91 1.43 2.86 0.54
C GLU A 91 0.25 3.81 0.25
N ILE A 92 0.17 4.34 -0.98
CA ILE A 92 -1.00 5.11 -1.42
C ILE A 92 -2.28 4.28 -1.33
N ASN A 93 -2.23 3.01 -1.74
CA ASN A 93 -3.40 2.12 -1.69
C ASN A 93 -3.85 1.76 -0.27
N SER A 94 -2.91 1.60 0.66
CA SER A 94 -3.14 1.16 2.04
C SER A 94 -3.67 2.29 2.93
N ARG A 95 -3.39 3.55 2.57
CA ARG A 95 -3.89 4.75 3.23
C ARG A 95 -5.39 4.73 3.49
N ASP A 96 -6.17 4.33 2.49
CA ASP A 96 -7.63 4.34 2.58
C ASP A 96 -8.19 3.03 2.05
N MET A 97 -8.39 2.05 2.94
CA MET A 97 -8.67 0.68 2.51
C MET A 97 -10.09 0.46 1.96
N GLU A 98 -11.05 1.31 2.34
CA GLU A 98 -12.46 1.16 1.98
C GLU A 98 -12.89 2.09 0.84
N ARG A 99 -12.23 3.24 0.67
CA ARG A 99 -12.55 4.19 -0.39
C ARG A 99 -11.77 3.89 -1.67
N ILE A 100 -12.49 3.92 -2.79
CA ILE A 100 -11.91 3.76 -4.15
C ILE A 100 -11.07 4.99 -4.53
N ASN A 101 -11.45 6.19 -4.07
CA ASN A 101 -10.71 7.43 -4.32
C ASN A 101 -9.56 7.63 -3.32
N VAL A 102 -8.51 6.83 -3.41
CA VAL A 102 -7.28 6.97 -2.59
C VAL A 102 -6.53 8.29 -2.82
N PHE A 103 -6.78 8.94 -3.96
CA PHE A 103 -6.22 10.26 -4.28
C PHE A 103 -6.94 11.41 -3.56
N SER A 104 -8.19 11.20 -3.11
CA SER A 104 -8.97 12.24 -2.44
C SER A 104 -8.44 12.45 -1.03
N GLY A 105 -8.00 13.68 -0.72
CA GLY A 105 -7.40 14.04 0.57
C GLY A 105 -5.93 13.64 0.74
N MET A 106 -5.29 13.02 -0.28
CA MET A 106 -3.86 12.66 -0.25
C MET A 106 -2.96 13.89 -0.26
N LEU A 107 -3.31 14.86 -1.09
CA LEU A 107 -2.61 16.13 -1.18
C LEU A 107 -2.86 17.03 0.04
N GLU A 108 -3.82 16.69 0.90
CA GLU A 108 -4.19 17.47 2.07
C GLU A 108 -3.35 17.10 3.30
N SER A 109 -2.86 15.84 3.38
CA SER A 109 -1.91 15.41 4.40
C SER A 109 -0.49 15.79 3.98
N TRP A 110 0.04 16.90 4.52
CA TRP A 110 1.43 17.30 4.30
C TRP A 110 2.38 16.17 4.66
N VAL A 111 2.17 15.50 5.79
CA VAL A 111 3.09 14.47 6.28
C VAL A 111 3.18 13.29 5.31
N PHE A 112 2.04 12.85 4.77
CA PHE A 112 2.02 11.81 3.74
C PHE A 112 2.78 12.25 2.47
N MET A 113 2.54 13.48 2.00
CA MET A 113 3.27 14.05 0.86
C MET A 113 4.78 14.17 1.12
N ALA A 114 5.18 14.54 2.34
CA ALA A 114 6.58 14.64 2.73
C ALA A 114 7.27 13.27 2.71
N VAL A 115 6.62 12.21 3.21
CA VAL A 115 7.18 10.85 3.18
C VAL A 115 7.25 10.32 1.75
N MET A 116 6.23 10.57 0.92
CA MET A 116 6.24 10.21 -0.50
C MET A 116 7.39 10.86 -1.27
N VAL A 117 7.53 12.19 -1.15
CA VAL A 117 8.60 12.94 -1.81
C VAL A 117 9.98 12.52 -1.28
N SER A 118 10.10 12.32 0.03
CA SER A 118 11.33 11.84 0.67
C SER A 118 11.73 10.47 0.12
N THR A 119 10.78 9.53 0.03
CA THR A 119 11.04 8.16 -0.46
C THR A 119 11.46 8.16 -1.92
N VAL A 120 10.80 8.95 -2.78
CA VAL A 120 11.20 9.08 -4.20
C VAL A 120 12.55 9.78 -4.32
N GLY A 121 12.81 10.81 -3.53
CA GLY A 121 14.10 11.52 -3.50
C GLY A 121 15.25 10.60 -3.08
N PHE A 122 15.08 9.83 -2.01
CA PHE A 122 16.04 8.82 -1.60
C PHE A 122 16.21 7.74 -2.66
N GLN A 123 15.14 7.33 -3.33
CA GLN A 123 15.23 6.33 -4.41
C GLN A 123 16.09 6.83 -5.57
N ILE A 124 15.89 8.08 -6.01
CA ILE A 124 16.73 8.70 -7.04
C ILE A 124 18.18 8.78 -6.58
N MET A 125 18.43 9.21 -5.34
CA MET A 125 19.77 9.28 -4.78
C MET A 125 20.45 7.91 -4.71
N ILE A 126 19.70 6.85 -4.33
CA ILE A 126 20.24 5.49 -4.24
C ILE A 126 20.67 4.97 -5.62
N VAL A 127 19.80 5.13 -6.62
CA VAL A 127 20.01 4.61 -7.97
C VAL A 127 21.09 5.39 -8.75
N GLU A 128 21.10 6.72 -8.61
CA GLU A 128 22.01 7.58 -9.41
C GLU A 128 23.34 7.87 -8.71
N VAL A 129 23.35 7.98 -7.37
CA VAL A 129 24.51 8.48 -6.60
C VAL A 129 25.16 7.40 -5.74
N LEU A 130 24.38 6.51 -5.12
CA LEU A 130 24.88 5.44 -4.25
C LEU A 130 25.04 4.09 -4.98
N GLY A 131 25.22 4.12 -6.31
CA GLY A 131 25.39 2.92 -7.15
C GLY A 131 26.40 1.90 -6.60
N THR A 132 27.55 2.38 -6.15
CA THR A 132 28.63 1.55 -5.57
C THR A 132 28.36 1.00 -4.18
N PHE A 133 27.44 1.59 -3.40
CA PHE A 133 27.07 1.07 -2.08
C PHE A 133 25.89 0.11 -2.14
N ALA A 134 25.00 0.29 -3.12
CA ALA A 134 23.79 -0.50 -3.30
C ALA A 134 23.92 -1.57 -4.41
N ASP A 135 25.11 -1.72 -5.01
CA ASP A 135 25.34 -2.54 -6.22
C ASP A 135 24.33 -2.24 -7.33
N THR A 136 24.01 -0.95 -7.51
CA THR A 136 23.09 -0.46 -8.53
C THR A 136 23.81 0.30 -9.63
N VAL A 137 23.26 0.25 -10.84
CA VAL A 137 23.76 1.00 -12.00
C VAL A 137 22.74 2.05 -12.42
N PRO A 138 23.18 3.24 -12.87
CA PRO A 138 22.27 4.30 -13.29
C PRO A 138 21.36 3.79 -14.41
N LEU A 139 20.06 4.02 -14.24
CA LEU A 139 19.02 3.52 -15.13
C LEU A 139 18.78 4.53 -16.25
N ASN A 140 18.62 4.05 -17.48
CA ASN A 140 18.18 4.93 -18.56
C ASN A 140 16.77 5.47 -18.26
N GLY A 141 16.46 6.69 -18.73
CA GLY A 141 15.17 7.33 -18.48
C GLY A 141 13.96 6.49 -18.94
N GLU A 142 14.12 5.70 -20.01
CA GLU A 142 13.09 4.76 -20.47
C GLU A 142 12.83 3.62 -19.47
N LEU A 143 13.89 3.06 -18.87
CA LEU A 143 13.78 2.03 -17.84
C LEU A 143 13.21 2.61 -16.55
N TRP A 144 13.58 3.85 -16.23
CA TRP A 144 13.02 4.55 -15.09
C TRP A 144 11.50 4.72 -15.26
N LEU A 145 11.06 5.25 -16.40
CA LEU A 145 9.64 5.40 -16.72
C LEU A 145 8.93 4.04 -16.73
N ALA A 146 9.52 3.00 -17.34
CA ALA A 146 8.95 1.66 -17.35
C ALA A 146 8.76 1.10 -15.94
N SER A 147 9.72 1.29 -15.04
CA SER A 147 9.61 0.84 -13.64
C SER A 147 8.50 1.57 -12.88
N VAL A 148 8.32 2.88 -13.13
CA VAL A 148 7.22 3.66 -12.57
C VAL A 148 5.87 3.20 -13.13
N CYS A 149 5.78 2.93 -14.44
CA CYS A 149 4.56 2.42 -15.06
C CYS A 149 4.15 1.05 -14.50
N ILE A 150 5.12 0.13 -14.32
CA ILE A 150 4.87 -1.17 -13.70
C ILE A 150 4.45 -0.99 -12.24
N GLY A 151 5.11 -0.09 -11.50
CA GLY A 151 4.72 0.29 -10.15
C GLY A 151 3.27 0.80 -10.11
N ALA A 152 2.89 1.69 -11.02
CA ALA A 152 1.54 2.25 -11.09
C ALA A 152 0.47 1.19 -11.38
N GLY A 153 0.84 0.07 -11.98
CA GLY A 153 -0.04 -1.11 -12.09
C GLY A 153 -0.53 -1.62 -10.73
N SER A 154 0.23 -1.45 -9.64
CA SER A 154 -0.21 -1.82 -8.30
C SER A 154 -1.37 -0.94 -7.80
N LEU A 155 -1.46 0.32 -8.25
CA LEU A 155 -2.63 1.18 -8.01
C LEU A 155 -3.88 0.60 -8.66
N LEU A 156 -3.78 0.20 -9.93
CA LEU A 156 -4.90 -0.41 -10.65
C LEU A 156 -5.38 -1.68 -9.97
N VAL A 157 -4.45 -2.54 -9.53
CA VAL A 157 -4.77 -3.74 -8.75
C VAL A 157 -5.47 -3.37 -7.46
N GLY A 158 -5.01 -2.33 -6.75
CA GLY A 158 -5.67 -1.84 -5.54
C GLY A 158 -7.11 -1.39 -5.78
N VAL A 159 -7.37 -0.65 -6.86
CA VAL A 159 -8.72 -0.25 -7.28
C VAL A 159 -9.58 -1.48 -7.59
N VAL A 160 -9.07 -2.43 -8.37
CA VAL A 160 -9.78 -3.67 -8.73
C VAL A 160 -10.13 -4.49 -7.48
N LEU A 161 -9.18 -4.66 -6.54
CA LEU A 161 -9.42 -5.37 -5.29
C LEU A 161 -10.50 -4.68 -4.46
N LYS A 162 -10.52 -3.34 -4.41
CA LYS A 162 -11.56 -2.57 -3.71
C LYS A 162 -12.93 -2.72 -4.35
N CYS A 163 -13.01 -2.94 -5.67
CA CYS A 163 -14.27 -3.20 -6.37
C CYS A 163 -14.88 -4.59 -6.08
N ILE A 164 -14.12 -5.56 -5.59
CA ILE A 164 -14.62 -6.90 -5.26
C ILE A 164 -15.26 -6.85 -3.87
N PRO A 165 -16.60 -6.86 -3.70
CA PRO A 165 -17.21 -6.82 -2.38
C PRO A 165 -16.84 -8.09 -1.60
N VAL A 166 -16.14 -7.92 -0.47
CA VAL A 166 -15.93 -9.02 0.46
C VAL A 166 -17.16 -9.08 1.34
N GLY A 167 -17.92 -10.18 1.23
CA GLY A 167 -19.12 -10.38 2.03
C GLY A 167 -18.82 -10.10 3.50
N SER A 168 -19.54 -9.13 4.07
CA SER A 168 -19.51 -8.75 5.48
C SER A 168 -20.14 -9.85 6.35
N SER A 169 -19.73 -11.11 6.17
CA SER A 169 -20.22 -12.24 6.98
C SER A 169 -19.58 -12.26 8.38
N GLU A 170 -18.99 -11.14 8.81
CA GLU A 170 -18.54 -10.94 10.19
C GLU A 170 -19.53 -10.04 10.93
N PHE A 171 -20.15 -9.06 10.27
CA PHE A 171 -21.13 -8.18 10.90
C PHE A 171 -22.48 -8.90 11.15
N ALA A 172 -22.86 -9.85 10.28
CA ALA A 172 -24.05 -10.66 10.48
C ALA A 172 -23.92 -11.64 11.66
N THR A 173 -22.72 -12.18 11.91
CA THR A 173 -22.49 -13.09 13.04
C THR A 173 -22.26 -12.34 14.36
N THR A 174 -21.77 -11.10 14.33
CA THR A 174 -21.67 -10.27 15.55
C THR A 174 -23.00 -9.64 15.94
N ALA A 175 -23.91 -9.39 14.99
CA ALA A 175 -25.28 -8.96 15.30
C ALA A 175 -26.07 -10.03 16.09
N GLU A 176 -25.83 -11.33 15.83
CA GLU A 176 -26.41 -12.43 16.62
C GLU A 176 -25.74 -12.62 18.01
N TYR A 177 -24.59 -12.00 18.26
CA TYR A 177 -23.89 -12.02 19.55
C TYR A 177 -24.14 -10.76 20.39
N HIS A 178 -25.17 -9.97 20.09
CA HIS A 178 -25.71 -8.96 21.01
C HIS A 178 -26.46 -9.62 22.18
N GLN A 179 -25.71 -10.30 23.05
CA GLN A 179 -25.98 -10.29 24.49
C GLN A 179 -25.09 -9.21 25.12
N ASP A 180 -25.18 -7.97 24.62
CA ASP A 180 -24.68 -6.86 25.43
C ASP A 180 -25.66 -6.70 26.58
N GLY A 181 -25.29 -7.24 27.74
CA GLY A 181 -25.99 -7.09 29.03
C GLY A 181 -25.98 -5.65 29.55
N TYR A 182 -26.05 -4.67 28.66
CA TYR A 182 -26.24 -3.27 28.95
C TYR A 182 -27.68 -2.92 28.61
N GLU A 183 -28.50 -2.74 29.65
CA GLU A 183 -29.77 -2.04 29.48
C GLU A 183 -29.48 -0.61 29.02
N THR A 184 -30.28 -0.12 28.08
CA THR A 184 -30.30 1.30 27.73
C THR A 184 -30.57 2.10 29.01
N LEU A 185 -29.66 3.01 29.36
CA LEU A 185 -29.85 3.88 30.52
C LEU A 185 -31.21 4.59 30.40
N PRO A 186 -32.06 4.54 31.45
CA PRO A 186 -33.34 5.23 31.43
C PRO A 186 -33.11 6.70 31.11
N SER A 187 -33.85 7.17 30.11
CA SER A 187 -33.74 8.53 29.60
C SER A 187 -34.37 9.51 30.59
N GLY A 188 -33.61 9.92 31.61
CA GLY A 188 -34.00 11.05 32.47
C GLY A 188 -35.29 10.87 33.27
N PRO A 189 -35.62 11.83 34.15
CA PRO A 189 -36.64 11.63 35.17
C PRO A 189 -38.03 12.03 34.66
N ASP A 190 -38.64 11.18 33.83
CA ASP A 190 -40.08 11.24 33.52
C ASP A 190 -40.83 9.99 34.02
N GLN A 191 -40.34 9.38 35.10
CA GLN A 191 -41.07 8.37 35.88
C GLN A 191 -40.95 8.68 37.38
N ALA A 192 -41.79 9.62 37.82
CA ALA A 192 -42.23 9.80 39.21
C ALA A 192 -43.76 9.76 39.22
#